data_AF-A0A661URS6-F1
#
_entry.id   AF-A0A661URS6-F1
#
_cell.length_a   1.000
_cell.length_b   1.000
_cell.length_c   1.000
_cell.angle_alpha   90.00
_cell.angle_beta   90.00
_cell.angle_gamma   90.00
#
_symmetry.space_group_name_H-M   'P 1'
#
loop_
_entity.id
_entity.type
_entity.pdbx_description
1 polymer ?
#
loop_
_entity_poly.entity_id
_entity_poly.type
_entity_poly.pdbx_seq_one_letter_code
_entity_poly.pdbx_strand_id
1 'polypeptide(L)'
;SIGGNHFLHAARRNVDINVICVNNFNYGMTGGQCGPTTPTGSRTTTTPFGNTEPAFNLPYLAATLGAVYVARWTSLHVRQVHRSMLTALLKPGFRFLEVISPCPVGFGKSNDIGEGLDEMRMYRSNSIVDPGFDLKDAGIDMQADSPIVLGNFVDIERPVFAPSGVGSA
;
A
#
# COMPACT_ATOMS: atom_id res chain seq x y z
N SER A 1 -13.71 2.51 2.29
CA SER A 1 -13.41 3.53 1.24
C SER A 1 -14.01 3.11 -0.09
N ILE A 2 -14.30 4.07 -0.97
CA ILE A 2 -15.10 3.90 -2.19
C ILE A 2 -14.50 2.90 -3.20
N GLY A 3 -13.17 2.82 -3.32
CA GLY A 3 -12.49 1.99 -4.32
C GLY A 3 -12.39 0.49 -3.98
N GLY A 4 -12.71 0.09 -2.74
CA GLY A 4 -12.39 -1.24 -2.22
C GLY A 4 -13.03 -2.40 -3.00
N ASN A 5 -14.32 -2.29 -3.33
CA ASN A 5 -15.02 -3.37 -4.04
C ASN A 5 -14.51 -3.56 -5.48
N HIS A 6 -14.18 -2.45 -6.16
CA HIS A 6 -13.61 -2.48 -7.50
C HIS A 6 -12.22 -3.09 -7.52
N PHE A 7 -11.38 -2.71 -6.54
CA PHE A 7 -10.06 -3.29 -6.31
C PHE A 7 -10.15 -4.81 -6.13
N LEU A 8 -11.04 -5.26 -5.25
CA LEU A 8 -11.28 -6.68 -4.97
C LEU A 8 -11.63 -7.47 -6.23
N HIS A 9 -12.61 -6.99 -7.00
CA HIS A 9 -13.06 -7.71 -8.19
C HIS A 9 -12.05 -7.66 -9.34
N ALA A 10 -11.30 -6.57 -9.50
CA ALA A 10 -10.27 -6.46 -10.54
C ALA A 10 -9.10 -7.43 -10.26
N ALA A 11 -8.63 -7.49 -9.02
CA ALA A 11 -7.59 -8.42 -8.58
C ALA A 11 -8.05 -9.87 -8.71
N ARG A 12 -9.25 -10.21 -8.22
CA ARG A 12 -9.81 -11.57 -8.31
C ARG A 12 -9.91 -12.08 -9.75
N ARG A 13 -10.29 -11.21 -10.69
CA ARG A 13 -10.42 -11.58 -12.11
C ARG A 13 -9.09 -11.70 -12.82
N ASN A 14 -8.03 -11.06 -12.33
CA ASN A 14 -6.80 -10.80 -13.08
C ASN A 14 -6.99 -9.86 -14.27
N VAL A 15 -7.74 -8.78 -14.09
CA VAL A 15 -7.85 -7.75 -15.14
C VAL A 15 -6.47 -7.14 -15.38
N ASP A 16 -6.08 -6.94 -16.64
CA ASP A 16 -4.79 -6.38 -17.02
C ASP A 16 -4.71 -4.88 -16.70
N ILE A 17 -4.48 -4.56 -15.43
CA ILE A 17 -4.35 -3.20 -14.92
C ILE A 17 -3.24 -3.11 -13.88
N ASN A 18 -2.59 -1.95 -13.87
CA ASN A 18 -1.55 -1.60 -12.92
C ASN A 18 -2.09 -0.58 -11.93
N VAL A 19 -2.15 -0.94 -10.65
CA VAL A 19 -2.60 -0.06 -9.57
C VAL A 19 -1.41 0.40 -8.76
N ILE A 20 -1.14 1.70 -8.80
CA ILE A 20 -0.14 2.37 -7.95
C ILE A 20 -0.91 3.11 -6.86
N CYS A 21 -0.87 2.60 -5.63
CA CYS A 21 -1.55 3.20 -4.49
C CYS A 21 -0.56 4.04 -3.69
N VAL A 22 -0.74 5.36 -3.71
CA VAL A 22 -0.01 6.27 -2.82
C VAL A 22 -0.72 6.25 -1.47
N ASN A 23 -0.12 5.57 -0.50
CA ASN A 23 -0.65 5.45 0.85
C ASN A 23 0.02 6.48 1.77
N ASN A 24 -0.76 7.43 2.24
CA ASN A 24 -0.35 8.48 3.17
C ASN A 24 -1.12 8.44 4.49
N PHE A 25 -1.76 7.29 4.77
CA PHE A 25 -2.46 6.97 6.02
C PHE A 25 -3.67 7.84 6.38
N ASN A 26 -4.15 8.71 5.49
CA ASN A 26 -5.35 9.52 5.72
C ASN A 26 -6.00 9.99 4.39
N TYR A 27 -7.08 10.77 4.50
CA TYR A 27 -7.60 11.53 3.36
C TYR A 27 -7.04 12.96 3.35
N GLY A 28 -5.79 13.10 2.89
CA GLY A 28 -5.07 14.38 2.95
C GLY A 28 -5.80 15.56 2.27
N MET A 29 -6.46 15.34 1.13
CA MET A 29 -7.13 16.41 0.38
C MET A 29 -8.44 16.92 1.00
N THR A 30 -9.07 16.14 1.87
CA THR A 30 -10.35 16.50 2.51
C THR A 30 -10.17 16.98 3.95
N GLY A 31 -8.93 17.26 4.36
CA GLY A 31 -8.61 17.72 5.71
C GLY A 31 -8.11 16.61 6.64
N GLY A 32 -7.59 15.51 6.12
CA GLY A 32 -6.88 14.49 6.91
C GLY A 32 -7.78 13.60 7.76
N GLN A 33 -8.95 13.19 7.25
CA GLN A 33 -9.82 12.22 7.92
C GLN A 33 -9.21 10.81 7.93
N CYS A 34 -9.74 9.95 8.81
CA CYS A 34 -9.40 8.53 8.87
C CYS A 34 -9.67 7.83 7.52
N GLY A 35 -8.71 7.03 7.08
CA GLY A 35 -8.79 6.16 5.92
C GLY A 35 -8.58 4.69 6.28
N PRO A 36 -8.76 3.76 5.32
CA PRO A 36 -8.69 2.32 5.60
C PRO A 36 -7.30 1.81 6.00
N THR A 37 -6.26 2.58 5.71
CA THR A 37 -4.88 2.29 6.06
C THR A 37 -4.41 3.08 7.28
N THR A 38 -5.24 3.94 7.88
CA THR A 38 -4.88 4.68 9.09
C THR A 38 -4.54 3.68 10.20
N PRO A 39 -3.30 3.68 10.74
CA PRO A 39 -2.90 2.75 11.77
C PRO A 39 -3.79 2.84 13.00
N THR A 40 -4.02 1.70 13.67
CA THR A 40 -4.79 1.66 14.91
C THR A 40 -4.11 2.52 15.97
N GLY A 41 -4.88 3.34 16.69
CA GLY A 41 -4.37 4.30 17.66
C GLY A 41 -3.90 5.64 17.06
N SER A 42 -3.64 5.72 15.74
CA SER A 42 -3.29 7.00 15.11
C SER A 42 -4.45 7.98 15.13
N ARG A 43 -4.14 9.26 15.35
CA ARG A 43 -5.12 10.35 15.42
C ARG A 43 -5.31 10.97 14.04
N THR A 44 -6.55 11.31 13.71
CA THR A 44 -6.93 12.05 12.51
C THR A 44 -8.04 13.06 12.84
N THR A 45 -8.45 13.90 11.90
CA THR A 45 -9.51 14.90 12.17
C THR A 45 -10.86 14.28 12.55
N THR A 46 -11.15 13.06 12.08
CA THR A 46 -12.38 12.32 12.44
C THR A 46 -12.16 11.26 13.52
N THR A 47 -10.92 11.00 13.91
CA THR A 47 -10.57 10.09 15.02
C THR A 47 -9.61 10.79 15.99
N PRO A 48 -10.06 11.87 16.68
CA PRO A 48 -9.18 12.70 17.50
C PRO A 48 -8.62 11.97 18.73
N PHE A 49 -9.25 10.88 19.13
CA PHE A 49 -8.85 10.00 20.25
C PHE A 49 -8.13 8.73 19.78
N GLY A 50 -7.79 8.64 18.50
CA GLY A 50 -7.17 7.46 17.88
C GLY A 50 -8.16 6.62 17.09
N ASN A 51 -7.67 6.01 16.00
CA ASN A 51 -8.43 5.08 15.19
C ASN A 51 -8.65 3.77 15.95
N THR A 52 -9.91 3.34 16.09
CA THR A 52 -10.27 2.09 16.76
C THR A 52 -10.38 0.91 15.80
N GLU A 53 -10.43 1.16 14.50
CA GLU A 53 -10.51 0.11 13.49
C GLU A 53 -9.13 -0.46 13.15
N PRO A 54 -9.03 -1.76 12.86
CA PRO A 54 -7.80 -2.35 12.34
C PRO A 54 -7.49 -1.82 10.94
N ALA A 55 -6.24 -1.44 10.70
CA ALA A 55 -5.78 -0.99 9.40
C ALA A 55 -5.67 -2.15 8.40
N PHE A 56 -5.97 -1.90 7.12
CA PHE A 56 -5.74 -2.89 6.08
C PHE A 56 -4.25 -3.08 5.77
N ASN A 57 -3.80 -4.33 5.75
CA ASN A 57 -2.55 -4.74 5.11
C ASN A 57 -2.77 -4.87 3.59
N LEU A 58 -2.54 -3.79 2.84
CA LEU A 58 -2.84 -3.74 1.40
C LEU A 58 -2.09 -4.78 0.55
N PRO A 59 -0.77 -5.04 0.75
CA PRO A 59 -0.03 -6.06 0.01
C PRO A 59 -0.59 -7.45 0.27
N TYR A 60 -0.89 -7.79 1.52
CA TYR A 60 -1.52 -9.07 1.85
C TYR A 60 -2.92 -9.19 1.24
N LEU A 61 -3.71 -8.11 1.27
CA LEU A 61 -5.01 -8.07 0.60
C LEU A 61 -4.87 -8.30 -0.91
N ALA A 62 -3.95 -7.60 -1.59
CA ALA A 62 -3.73 -7.77 -3.02
C ALA A 62 -3.28 -9.20 -3.37
N ALA A 63 -2.36 -9.76 -2.59
CA ALA A 63 -1.84 -11.11 -2.76
C ALA A 63 -2.94 -12.16 -2.60
N THR A 64 -3.76 -12.07 -1.55
CA THR A 64 -4.86 -13.01 -1.30
C THR A 64 -5.98 -12.92 -2.34
N LEU A 65 -6.15 -11.76 -2.97
CA LEU A 65 -7.04 -11.57 -4.11
C LEU A 65 -6.47 -12.09 -5.44
N GLY A 66 -5.20 -12.51 -5.46
CA GLY A 66 -4.54 -13.14 -6.59
C GLY A 66 -3.82 -12.16 -7.53
N ALA A 67 -3.47 -10.95 -7.08
CA ALA A 67 -2.60 -10.07 -7.85
C ALA A 67 -1.33 -10.82 -8.28
N VAL A 68 -0.92 -10.67 -9.53
CA VAL A 68 0.25 -11.39 -10.09
C VAL A 68 1.57 -10.74 -9.70
N TYR A 69 1.53 -9.46 -9.35
CA TYR A 69 2.66 -8.72 -8.81
C TYR A 69 2.19 -7.84 -7.66
N VAL A 70 2.91 -7.92 -6.54
CA VAL A 70 2.63 -7.11 -5.35
C VAL A 70 3.96 -6.59 -4.80
N ALA A 71 4.08 -5.28 -4.64
CA ALA A 71 5.24 -4.66 -4.02
C ALA A 71 4.84 -3.49 -3.11
N ARG A 72 5.65 -3.23 -2.07
CA ARG A 72 5.56 -2.02 -1.24
C ARG A 72 6.93 -1.37 -1.13
N TRP A 73 6.96 -0.06 -1.33
CA TRP A 73 8.13 0.78 -1.11
C TRP A 73 7.72 2.11 -0.48
N THR A 74 8.62 2.80 0.21
CA THR A 74 8.37 4.20 0.59
C THR A 74 8.82 5.12 -0.55
N SER A 75 8.29 6.34 -0.59
CA SER A 75 8.69 7.37 -1.57
C SER A 75 10.19 7.73 -1.49
N LEU A 76 10.88 7.37 -0.40
CA LEU A 76 12.33 7.49 -0.25
C LEU A 76 13.12 6.47 -1.09
N HIS A 77 12.53 5.32 -1.40
CA HIS A 77 13.17 4.23 -2.16
C HIS A 77 12.96 4.41 -3.67
N VAL A 78 13.32 5.59 -4.19
CA VAL A 78 13.02 6.02 -5.57
C VAL A 78 13.47 5.00 -6.63
N ARG A 79 14.66 4.40 -6.46
CA ARG A 79 15.19 3.40 -7.41
C ARG A 79 14.36 2.11 -7.41
N GLN A 80 13.90 1.67 -6.25
CA GLN A 80 13.09 0.47 -6.07
C GLN A 80 11.65 0.69 -6.55
N VAL A 81 11.08 1.88 -6.28
CA VAL A 81 9.79 2.31 -6.83
C VAL A 81 9.85 2.30 -8.36
N HIS A 82 10.87 2.93 -8.95
CA HIS A 82 11.07 2.95 -10.40
C HIS A 82 11.19 1.55 -11.00
N ARG A 83 12.01 0.67 -10.41
CA ARG A 83 12.14 -0.73 -10.85
C ARG A 83 10.81 -1.48 -10.74
N SER A 84 10.08 -1.30 -9.64
CA SER A 84 8.78 -1.94 -9.43
C SER A 84 7.73 -1.46 -10.41
N MET A 85 7.73 -0.17 -10.76
CA MET A 85 6.87 0.38 -11.80
C MET A 85 7.19 -0.25 -13.17
N LEU A 86 8.47 -0.40 -13.52
CA LEU A 86 8.86 -1.06 -14.77
C LEU A 86 8.45 -2.54 -14.81
N THR A 87 8.72 -3.30 -13.75
CA THR A 87 8.26 -4.70 -13.64
C THR A 87 6.75 -4.78 -13.73
N ALA A 88 6.04 -3.92 -12.99
CA ALA A 88 4.60 -3.83 -13.06
C ALA A 88 4.13 -3.41 -14.45
N LEU A 89 4.82 -2.59 -15.24
CA LEU A 89 4.40 -2.26 -16.60
C LEU A 89 4.54 -3.43 -17.58
N LEU A 90 5.56 -4.28 -17.42
CA LEU A 90 5.92 -5.31 -18.40
C LEU A 90 5.24 -6.66 -18.20
N LYS A 91 4.65 -6.92 -17.02
CA LYS A 91 3.94 -8.17 -16.73
C LYS A 91 2.57 -8.22 -17.47
N PRO A 92 1.80 -9.31 -17.42
CA PRO A 92 0.37 -9.25 -17.77
C PRO A 92 -0.52 -9.57 -16.57
N GLY A 93 -1.69 -8.91 -16.46
CA GLY A 93 -2.67 -9.16 -15.39
C GLY A 93 -2.72 -8.05 -14.33
N PHE A 94 -3.30 -8.34 -13.17
CA PHE A 94 -3.49 -7.34 -12.13
C PHE A 94 -2.23 -7.17 -11.28
N ARG A 95 -1.63 -5.98 -11.30
CA ARG A 95 -0.44 -5.63 -10.50
C ARG A 95 -0.73 -4.54 -9.50
N PHE A 96 -0.15 -4.66 -8.32
CA PHE A 96 -0.31 -3.71 -7.23
C PHE A 96 1.05 -3.24 -6.70
N LEU A 97 1.24 -1.92 -6.69
CA LEU A 97 2.37 -1.25 -6.06
C LEU A 97 1.85 -0.28 -5.00
N GLU A 98 2.14 -0.54 -3.75
CA GLU A 98 1.92 0.41 -2.66
C GLU A 98 3.16 1.31 -2.50
N VAL A 99 2.94 2.63 -2.52
CA VAL A 99 3.96 3.63 -2.26
C VAL A 99 3.59 4.39 -0.99
N ILE A 100 4.30 4.12 0.10
CA ILE A 100 4.14 4.86 1.36
C ILE A 100 4.71 6.27 1.17
N SER A 101 3.89 7.30 1.36
CA SER A 101 4.25 8.69 1.12
C SER A 101 3.94 9.55 2.36
N PRO A 102 4.85 10.47 2.74
CA PRO A 102 4.59 11.36 3.88
C PRO A 102 3.41 12.29 3.60
N CYS A 103 2.66 12.63 4.65
CA CYS A 103 1.65 13.68 4.64
C CYS A 103 1.80 14.55 5.90
N PRO A 104 2.76 15.49 5.92
CA PRO A 104 3.12 16.20 7.13
C PRO A 104 1.98 17.06 7.67
N VAL A 105 1.23 17.71 6.77
CA VAL A 105 0.13 18.61 7.14
C VAL A 105 -1.07 17.87 7.71
N GLY A 106 -1.35 16.65 7.22
CA GLY A 106 -2.52 15.87 7.61
C GLY A 106 -2.20 14.82 8.68
N PHE A 107 -1.39 13.82 8.32
CA PHE A 107 -1.12 12.67 9.17
C PHE A 107 -0.01 12.99 10.19
N GLY A 108 1.13 13.52 9.72
CA GLY A 108 2.28 13.82 10.56
C GLY A 108 1.94 14.78 11.71
N LYS A 109 1.28 15.90 11.40
CA LYS A 109 0.80 16.88 12.38
C LYS A 109 -0.13 16.29 13.43
N SER A 110 -1.03 15.38 13.05
CA SER A 110 -2.01 14.80 13.98
C SER A 110 -1.38 13.78 14.93
N ASN A 111 -0.22 13.23 14.58
CA ASN A 111 0.46 12.14 15.29
C ASN A 111 1.84 12.56 15.84
N ASP A 112 2.08 13.87 15.97
CA ASP A 112 3.29 14.44 16.58
C ASP A 112 4.62 13.97 15.92
N ILE A 113 4.59 13.70 14.61
CA ILE A 113 5.76 13.17 13.85
C ILE A 113 6.77 14.29 13.48
N GLY A 114 6.39 15.56 13.62
CA GLY A 114 7.25 16.71 13.29
C GLY A 114 7.07 17.23 11.87
N GLU A 115 8.14 17.70 11.24
CA GLU A 115 8.10 18.21 9.86
C GLU A 115 8.23 17.09 8.82
N GLY A 116 8.09 17.42 7.54
CA GLY A 116 8.17 16.43 6.47
C GLY A 116 9.50 15.69 6.38
N LEU A 117 10.61 16.32 6.79
CA LEU A 117 11.91 15.65 6.86
C LEU A 117 11.96 14.63 8.00
N ASP A 118 11.29 14.89 9.11
CA ASP A 118 11.25 13.98 10.27
C ASP A 118 10.40 12.75 9.96
N GLU A 119 9.25 12.93 9.31
CA GLU A 119 8.43 11.83 8.80
C GLU A 119 9.21 10.96 7.80
N MET A 120 9.98 11.58 6.91
CA MET A 120 10.87 10.90 5.99
C MET A 120 11.99 10.11 6.70
N ARG A 121 12.60 10.68 7.74
CA ARG A 121 13.61 10.00 8.57
C ARG A 121 13.01 8.83 9.35
N MET A 122 11.79 8.98 9.86
CA MET A 122 11.04 7.91 10.52
C MET A 122 10.80 6.75 9.56
N TYR A 123 10.30 7.00 8.35
CA TYR A 123 10.13 5.94 7.35
C TYR A 123 11.45 5.26 6.99
N ARG A 124 12.55 6.02 6.87
CA ARG A 124 13.85 5.42 6.57
C ARG A 124 14.38 4.52 7.70
N SER A 125 14.23 4.96 8.94
CA SER A 125 14.74 4.23 10.12
C SER A 125 13.87 3.05 10.50
N ASN A 126 12.56 3.15 10.29
CA ASN A 126 11.60 2.10 10.61
C ASN A 126 11.25 1.21 9.41
N SER A 127 12.07 1.16 8.35
CA SER A 127 11.83 0.26 7.22
C SER A 127 12.83 -0.87 7.17
N ILE A 128 12.36 -2.08 6.86
CA ILE A 128 13.22 -3.25 6.60
C ILE A 128 12.90 -3.85 5.23
N VAL A 129 13.88 -4.54 4.65
CA VAL A 129 13.67 -5.40 3.48
C VAL A 129 14.00 -6.82 3.92
N ASP A 130 12.97 -7.63 4.09
CA ASP A 130 13.10 -9.02 4.51
C ASP A 130 12.22 -9.92 3.62
N PRO A 131 12.82 -10.65 2.66
CA PRO A 131 12.10 -11.59 1.80
C PRO A 131 11.48 -12.78 2.55
N GLY A 132 11.94 -13.08 3.77
CA GLY A 132 11.42 -14.17 4.60
C GLY A 132 10.27 -13.73 5.52
N PHE A 133 9.93 -12.45 5.55
CA PHE A 133 8.87 -11.92 6.39
C PHE A 133 7.50 -12.41 5.94
N ASP A 134 6.68 -12.89 6.88
CA ASP A 134 5.33 -13.36 6.55
C ASP A 134 4.45 -12.16 6.15
N LEU A 135 4.00 -12.16 4.89
CA LEU A 135 3.22 -11.07 4.32
C LEU A 135 1.95 -10.78 5.12
N LYS A 136 1.35 -11.78 5.79
CA LYS A 136 0.14 -11.59 6.61
C LYS A 136 0.38 -10.62 7.78
N ASP A 137 1.61 -10.62 8.30
CA ASP A 137 2.03 -9.84 9.46
C ASP A 137 2.63 -8.48 9.04
N ALA A 138 2.75 -8.20 7.74
CA ALA A 138 3.31 -6.96 7.20
C ALA A 138 2.33 -5.76 7.27
N GLY A 139 1.42 -5.74 8.24
CA GLY A 139 0.58 -4.59 8.54
C GLY A 139 1.43 -3.39 8.99
N ILE A 140 0.89 -2.18 8.91
CA ILE A 140 1.55 -0.97 9.41
C ILE A 140 0.73 -0.42 10.57
N ASP A 141 1.28 -0.50 11.78
CA ASP A 141 0.67 0.02 13.01
C ASP A 141 1.37 1.30 13.54
N MET A 142 2.49 1.71 12.92
CA MET A 142 3.33 2.86 13.30
C MET A 142 3.88 2.82 14.74
N GLN A 143 3.93 1.64 15.36
CA GLN A 143 4.57 1.46 16.66
C GLN A 143 6.09 1.33 16.50
N ALA A 144 6.84 1.71 17.54
CA ALA A 144 8.30 1.71 17.51
C ALA A 144 8.92 0.32 17.27
N ASP A 145 8.21 -0.74 17.66
CA ASP A 145 8.69 -2.12 17.58
C ASP A 145 8.20 -2.86 16.31
N SER A 146 7.48 -2.17 15.42
CA SER A 146 6.85 -2.74 14.23
C SER A 146 7.40 -2.09 12.96
N PRO A 147 8.30 -2.78 12.24
CA PRO A 147 8.93 -2.20 11.06
C PRO A 147 7.98 -2.17 9.87
N ILE A 148 8.11 -1.13 9.05
CA ILE A 148 7.52 -1.09 7.72
C ILE A 148 8.28 -2.06 6.82
N VAL A 149 7.68 -3.22 6.57
CA VAL A 149 8.26 -4.24 5.68
C VAL A 149 8.12 -3.77 4.23
N LEU A 150 9.24 -3.69 3.53
CA LEU A 150 9.35 -3.28 2.13
C LEU A 150 9.84 -4.43 1.27
N GLY A 151 9.44 -4.44 0.01
CA GLY A 151 9.89 -5.47 -0.92
C GLY A 151 8.93 -5.72 -2.07
N ASN A 152 9.33 -6.68 -2.90
CA ASN A 152 8.47 -7.34 -3.87
C ASN A 152 8.00 -8.64 -3.20
N PHE A 153 6.71 -8.77 -2.94
CA PHE A 153 6.14 -9.86 -2.15
C PHE A 153 5.53 -10.97 -3.01
N VAL A 154 5.01 -10.61 -4.18
CA VAL A 154 4.41 -11.55 -5.11
C VAL A 154 4.96 -11.26 -6.50
N ASP A 155 5.41 -12.31 -7.18
CA ASP A 155 5.74 -12.30 -8.60
C ASP A 155 5.44 -13.71 -9.15
N ILE A 156 4.24 -13.87 -9.69
CA ILE A 156 3.72 -15.15 -10.19
C ILE A 156 3.08 -14.97 -11.57
N GLU A 157 2.92 -16.04 -12.33
CA GLU A 157 2.20 -15.99 -13.60
C GLU A 157 0.78 -16.54 -13.46
N ARG A 158 -0.20 -15.85 -14.06
CA ARG A 158 -1.60 -16.28 -14.11
C ARG A 158 -2.26 -15.74 -15.38
N PRO A 159 -3.14 -16.50 -16.05
CA PRO A 159 -3.86 -16.01 -17.23
C PRO A 159 -4.62 -14.72 -16.95
N VAL A 160 -4.53 -13.77 -17.86
CA VAL A 160 -5.30 -12.52 -17.82
C VAL A 160 -6.78 -12.83 -17.98
N PHE A 161 -7.64 -12.05 -17.33
CA PHE A 161 -9.07 -12.12 -17.57
C PHE A 161 -9.40 -11.85 -19.04
N ALA A 162 -9.88 -12.87 -19.75
CA ALA A 162 -10.51 -12.72 -21.06
C ALA A 162 -12.01 -13.00 -20.90
N PRO A 163 -12.90 -12.07 -21.27
CA PRO A 163 -14.32 -12.39 -21.40
C PRO A 163 -14.48 -13.53 -22.41
N SER A 164 -15.15 -14.59 -22.03
CA SER A 164 -15.49 -15.70 -22.93
C SER A 164 -16.17 -15.17 -24.19
N GLY A 165 -15.47 -15.23 -25.33
CA GLY A 165 -15.98 -14.76 -26.63
C GLY A 165 -15.10 -13.73 -27.36
N VAL A 166 -14.08 -13.16 -26.71
CA VAL A 166 -13.06 -12.37 -27.41
C VAL A 166 -11.87 -13.28 -27.69
N GLY A 167 -11.81 -13.82 -28.91
CA GLY A 167 -10.71 -14.65 -29.35
C GLY A 167 -9.37 -13.94 -29.15
N SER A 168 -8.36 -14.71 -28.73
CA SER A 168 -6.97 -14.30 -28.79
C SER A 168 -6.66 -13.84 -30.22
N ALA A 169 -6.45 -12.52 -30.40
CA ALA A 169 -5.81 -11.97 -31.57
C ALA A 169 -4.31 -11.84 -31.30
#